data_AF-W1XIC5-F1
#
_entry.id   AF-W1XIC5-F1
#
_cell.length_a   1.000
_cell.length_b   1.000
_cell.length_c   1.000
_cell.angle_alpha   90.00
_cell.angle_beta   90.00
_cell.angle_gamma   90.00
#
_symmetry.space_group_name_H-M   'P 1'
#
loop_
_entity.id
_entity.type
_entity.pdbx_description
1 polymer ?
#
loop_
_entity_poly.entity_id
_entity_poly.type
_entity_poly.pdbx_seq_one_letter_code
_entity_poly.pdbx_strand_id
1 'polypeptide(L)'
;KQEYTGARNARFSIFPGSGLFKKPPKWVMVAELVETSRLWGRIAARIDPEWVEPVAQHLIKRTYSEPHWERAQGAVMATEK
;
A
#
# COMPACT_ATOMS: atom_id res chain seq x y z
N LYS A 1 -13.88 10.63 9.07
CA LYS A 1 -14.08 10.40 7.62
C LYS A 1 -12.76 9.84 7.11
N GLN A 2 -12.71 8.59 6.69
CA GLN A 2 -11.43 7.89 6.44
C GLN A 2 -10.88 8.29 5.07
N GLU A 3 -9.66 8.82 5.06
CA GLU A 3 -8.91 9.19 3.85
C GLU A 3 -7.78 8.17 3.66
N TYR A 4 -7.62 7.71 2.42
CA TYR A 4 -6.60 6.74 2.01
C TYR A 4 -5.49 7.44 1.24
N THR A 5 -4.27 6.98 1.47
CA THR A 5 -3.11 7.32 0.64
C THR A 5 -2.94 6.23 -0.41
N GLY A 6 -3.09 6.60 -1.68
CA GLY A 6 -2.87 5.74 -2.83
C GLY A 6 -1.51 5.95 -3.48
N ALA A 7 -1.28 5.23 -4.58
CA ALA A 7 -0.11 5.42 -5.42
C ALA A 7 -0.01 6.88 -5.92
N ARG A 8 1.21 7.34 -6.20
CA ARG A 8 1.51 8.70 -6.69
C ARG A 8 0.99 9.82 -5.76
N ASN A 9 0.99 9.57 -4.45
CA ASN A 9 0.49 10.49 -3.41
C ASN A 9 -0.99 10.88 -3.55
N ALA A 10 -1.79 10.08 -4.27
CA ALA A 10 -3.23 10.33 -4.37
C ALA A 10 -3.89 10.22 -2.98
N ARG A 11 -4.77 11.17 -2.65
CA ARG A 11 -5.60 11.13 -1.43
C ARG A 11 -7.05 10.97 -1.82
N PHE A 12 -7.68 9.88 -1.38
CA PHE A 12 -9.05 9.55 -1.78
C PHE A 12 -9.88 9.00 -0.63
N SER A 13 -11.19 8.99 -0.80
CA SER A 13 -12.12 8.30 0.10
C SER A 13 -12.84 7.18 -0.67
N ILE A 14 -13.28 6.12 0.00
CA ILE A 14 -14.12 5.09 -0.63
C ILE A 14 -15.47 5.73 -1.00
N PHE A 15 -16.00 5.41 -2.19
CA PHE A 15 -17.31 5.91 -2.64
C PHE A 15 -18.43 5.53 -1.65
N PRO A 16 -19.36 6.45 -1.28
CA PRO A 16 -20.36 6.20 -0.24
C PRO A 16 -21.30 5.01 -0.51
N GLY A 17 -21.52 4.67 -1.79
CA GLY A 17 -22.32 3.50 -2.19
C GLY A 17 -21.60 2.15 -2.05
N SER A 18 -20.32 2.12 -1.67
CA SER A 18 -19.58 0.87 -1.43
C SER A 18 -19.99 0.22 -0.11
N GLY A 19 -20.07 -1.12 -0.08
CA GLY A 19 -20.23 -1.88 1.16
C GLY A 19 -19.09 -1.68 2.17
N LEU A 20 -17.92 -1.24 1.70
CA LEU A 20 -16.76 -0.94 2.55
C LEU A 20 -16.83 0.45 3.22
N PHE A 21 -17.77 1.31 2.83
CA PHE A 21 -17.81 2.70 3.30
C PHE A 21 -18.09 2.84 4.79
N LYS A 22 -18.97 1.99 5.36
CA LYS A 22 -19.34 2.03 6.78
C LYS A 22 -18.26 1.48 7.70
N LYS A 23 -17.53 0.46 7.24
CA LYS A 23 -16.44 -0.21 7.96
C LYS A 23 -15.20 -0.30 7.05
N PRO A 24 -14.55 0.84 6.81
CA PRO A 24 -13.39 0.92 5.92
C PRO A 24 -12.23 0.04 6.42
N PRO A 25 -11.69 -0.88 5.60
CA PRO A 25 -10.52 -1.66 5.96
C PRO A 25 -9.25 -0.79 5.98
N LYS A 26 -8.20 -1.26 6.67
CA LYS A 26 -6.90 -0.54 6.72
C LYS A 26 -6.25 -0.44 5.34
N TRP A 27 -6.35 -1.52 4.54
CA TRP A 27 -5.82 -1.61 3.18
C TRP A 27 -6.93 -1.93 2.18
N VAL A 28 -6.88 -1.28 1.04
CA VAL A 28 -7.89 -1.37 -0.02
C VAL A 28 -7.21 -1.25 -1.38
N MET A 29 -7.66 -2.07 -2.33
CA MET A 29 -7.43 -1.86 -3.75
C MET A 29 -8.66 -1.18 -4.33
N VAL A 30 -8.46 -0.17 -5.17
CA VAL A 30 -9.53 0.46 -5.95
C VAL A 30 -9.16 0.37 -7.42
N ALA A 31 -10.09 -0.04 -8.28
CA ALA A 31 -9.82 -0.12 -9.70
C ALA A 31 -9.80 1.28 -10.36
N GLU A 32 -10.54 2.23 -9.78
CA GLU A 32 -10.75 3.55 -10.39
C GLU A 32 -10.74 4.66 -9.33
N LEU A 33 -10.16 5.79 -9.71
CA LEU A 33 -10.24 7.06 -9.00
C LEU A 33 -11.08 8.04 -9.84
N VAL A 34 -12.19 8.52 -9.28
CA VAL A 34 -13.13 9.42 -9.95
C VAL A 34 -13.27 10.72 -9.16
N GLU A 35 -12.96 11.84 -9.79
CA GLU A 35 -13.07 13.17 -9.19
C GLU A 35 -14.43 13.80 -9.47
N THR A 36 -15.15 14.16 -8.40
CA THR A 36 -16.40 14.93 -8.47
C THR A 36 -16.38 16.05 -7.43
N SER A 37 -16.97 15.85 -6.26
CA SER A 37 -16.86 16.76 -5.10
C SER A 37 -15.58 16.56 -4.29
N ARG A 38 -14.96 15.40 -4.44
CA ARG A 38 -13.62 15.01 -3.97
C ARG A 38 -13.19 13.79 -4.79
N LEU A 39 -11.96 13.34 -4.60
CA LEU A 39 -11.46 12.12 -5.22
C LEU A 39 -12.06 10.88 -4.54
N TRP A 40 -12.76 10.06 -5.31
CA TRP A 40 -13.43 8.85 -4.85
C TRP A 40 -12.80 7.59 -5.44
N GLY A 41 -12.52 6.61 -4.59
CA GLY A 41 -12.18 5.26 -4.99
C GLY A 41 -13.42 4.42 -5.27
N ARG A 42 -13.55 3.88 -6.48
CA ARG A 42 -14.64 2.99 -6.91
C ARG A 42 -14.12 1.59 -7.20
N ILE A 43 -15.04 0.61 -7.19
CA ILE A 43 -14.74 -0.82 -7.38
C ILE A 43 -13.65 -1.24 -6.38
N ALA A 44 -13.98 -1.09 -5.09
CA ALA A 44 -13.04 -1.24 -3.99
C ALA A 44 -13.12 -2.64 -3.38
N ALA A 45 -11.97 -3.23 -3.09
CA ALA A 45 -11.84 -4.51 -2.40
C ALA A 45 -10.86 -4.41 -1.22
N ARG A 46 -11.17 -5.07 -0.11
CA ARG A 46 -10.20 -5.26 0.98
C ARG A 46 -9.04 -6.10 0.46
N ILE A 47 -7.82 -5.70 0.79
CA ILE A 47 -6.63 -6.51 0.55
C ILE A 47 -5.80 -6.60 1.84
N ASP A 48 -4.96 -7.63 1.93
CA ASP A 48 -3.89 -7.66 2.91
C ASP A 48 -2.54 -7.35 2.21
N PRO A 49 -1.60 -6.61 2.86
CA PRO A 49 -0.38 -6.14 2.20
C PRO A 49 0.52 -7.25 1.65
N GLU A 50 0.56 -8.38 2.35
CA GLU A 50 1.32 -9.58 1.98
C GLU A 50 0.96 -10.14 0.59
N TRP A 51 -0.23 -9.83 0.07
CA TRP A 51 -0.62 -10.25 -1.28
C TRP A 51 0.07 -9.44 -2.37
N VAL A 52 0.49 -8.20 -2.06
CA VAL A 52 1.07 -7.26 -3.03
C VAL A 52 2.54 -7.61 -3.30
N GLU A 53 3.27 -8.05 -2.28
CA GLU A 53 4.69 -8.39 -2.36
C GLU A 53 5.05 -9.36 -3.49
N PRO A 54 4.42 -10.54 -3.63
CA PRO A 54 4.77 -11.48 -4.68
C PRO A 54 4.34 -11.02 -6.07
N VAL A 55 3.24 -10.27 -6.21
CA VAL A 55 2.65 -9.93 -7.51
C VAL A 55 3.17 -8.61 -8.11
N ALA A 56 3.64 -7.68 -7.27
CA ALA A 56 4.00 -6.33 -7.68
C ALA A 56 5.44 -5.96 -7.28
N GLN A 57 6.35 -6.95 -7.28
CA GLN A 57 7.76 -6.75 -6.91
C GLN A 57 8.42 -5.55 -7.62
N HIS A 58 8.07 -5.31 -8.88
CA HIS A 58 8.59 -4.21 -9.71
C HIS A 58 8.08 -2.81 -9.31
N LEU A 59 7.06 -2.73 -8.45
CA LEU A 59 6.48 -1.48 -7.95
C LEU A 59 6.85 -1.20 -6.48
N ILE A 60 7.44 -2.18 -5.79
CA ILE A 60 7.77 -2.08 -4.38
C ILE A 60 9.17 -1.48 -4.23
N LYS A 61 9.27 -0.43 -3.41
CA LYS A 61 10.56 0.13 -3.01
C LYS A 61 11.00 -0.51 -1.69
N ARG A 62 11.96 -1.43 -1.78
CA ARG A 62 12.59 -2.06 -0.62
C ARG A 62 13.66 -1.14 -0.05
N THR A 63 13.68 -0.97 1.26
CA THR A 63 14.73 -0.22 1.95
C THR A 63 15.42 -1.18 2.92
N TYR A 64 16.69 -1.44 2.66
CA TYR A 64 17.53 -2.22 3.56
C TYR A 64 18.21 -1.26 4.54
N SER A 65 18.09 -1.52 5.84
CA SER A 65 18.75 -0.72 6.88
C SER A 65 19.78 -1.57 7.63
N GLU A 66 20.76 -0.90 8.25
CA GLU A 66 21.85 -1.49 9.03
C GLU A 66 22.80 -2.42 8.23
N PRO A 67 23.37 -1.96 7.09
CA PRO A 67 24.49 -2.69 6.49
C PRO A 67 25.65 -2.69 7.49
N HIS A 68 25.94 -3.85 8.09
CA HIS A 68 27.05 -4.02 9.01
C HIS A 68 27.93 -5.18 8.57
N TRP A 69 29.22 -5.04 8.86
CA TRP A 69 30.23 -6.04 8.50
C TRP A 69 30.26 -7.16 9.55
N GLU A 70 29.84 -8.35 9.16
CA GLU A 70 29.91 -9.52 10.03
C GLU A 70 31.29 -10.21 9.89
N ARG A 71 32.19 -9.96 10.85
CA ARG A 71 33.56 -10.51 10.82
C ARG A 71 33.62 -12.04 10.80
N ALA A 72 32.61 -12.73 11.32
CA ALA A 72 32.57 -14.20 11.36
C ALA A 72 32.28 -14.82 9.99
N GLN A 73 31.47 -14.16 9.16
CA GLN A 73 31.07 -14.66 7.82
C GLN A 73 31.82 -13.98 6.67
N GLY A 74 32.50 -12.86 6.92
CA GLY A 74 33.26 -12.13 5.90
C GLY A 74 32.39 -11.49 4.83
N ALA A 75 31.13 -11.17 5.16
CA ALA A 75 30.14 -10.61 4.25
C ALA A 75 29.47 -9.36 4.82
N VAL A 76 28.97 -8.51 3.92
CA VAL A 76 28.08 -7.40 4.28
C VAL A 76 26.68 -7.96 4.47
N MET A 77 26.14 -7.83 5.68
CA MET A 77 24.78 -8.24 6.03
C MET A 77 23.89 -7.02 6.15
N ALA A 78 22.63 -7.11 5.70
CA ALA A 78 21.65 -6.04 5.85
C ALA A 78 20.26 -6.63 6.14
N THR A 79 19.48 -5.93 6.96
CA THR A 79 18.12 -6.31 7.32
C THR A 79 17.13 -5.56 6.42
N GLU A 80 16.25 -6.28 5.74
CA GLU A 80 15.13 -5.71 4.96
C GLU A 80 14.07 -5.17 5.93
N LYS A 81 13.59 -3.93 5.72
CA LYS A 81 12.64 -3.22 6.59
C LYS A 81 11.34 -2.87 5.89
#